data_AF-A0A6A6TBI5-F1
#
_entry.id   AF-A0A6A6TBI5-F1
#
_cell.length_a   1.000
_cell.length_b   1.000
_cell.length_c   1.000
_cell.angle_alpha   90.00
_cell.angle_beta   90.00
_cell.angle_gamma   90.00
#
_symmetry.space_group_name_H-M   'P 1'
#
loop_
_entity.id
_entity.type
_entity.pdbx_description
1 polymer ?
#
loop_
_entity_poly.entity_id
_entity_poly.type
_entity_poly.pdbx_seq_one_letter_code
_entity_poly.pdbx_strand_id
1 'polypeptide(L)'
;MTTPSALKAKDREKPTWTYELRLDRKTSNRVLENLDSPPSKEHKKGRKVQCTYLHAPNYSTLTFLGPDGRRYKWVSHAPVTSINGGRFDTLRHALFVDNSANGNRDPLYGQIVADHCFWDGFTSPGCLPDEALHIRSETEDLQCIVATLQVMKDWEKVTMREEKRESAVRFASSVELARKGTLGRKSYW
;
A
#
# COMPACT_ATOMS: atom_id res chain seq x y z
N MET A 1 -18.52 -43.59 -34.82
CA MET A 1 -18.82 -42.74 -33.65
C MET A 1 -17.60 -41.86 -33.40
N THR A 2 -17.66 -40.61 -33.83
CA THR A 2 -16.58 -39.63 -33.72
C THR A 2 -16.79 -38.78 -32.46
N THR A 3 -15.88 -38.89 -31.51
CA THR A 3 -15.78 -38.04 -30.32
C THR A 3 -15.39 -36.61 -30.75
N PRO A 4 -16.07 -35.56 -30.27
CA PRO A 4 -15.59 -34.20 -30.46
C PRO A 4 -14.47 -33.88 -29.45
N SER A 5 -13.34 -33.45 -30.00
CA SER A 5 -12.22 -32.80 -29.32
C SER A 5 -12.68 -31.47 -28.70
N ALA A 6 -12.69 -31.40 -27.37
CA ALA A 6 -12.79 -30.13 -26.66
C ALA A 6 -11.38 -29.62 -26.35
N LEU A 7 -10.83 -28.83 -27.26
CA LEU A 7 -9.66 -28.00 -27.00
C LEU A 7 -9.99 -27.04 -25.85
N LYS A 8 -9.44 -27.29 -24.66
CA LYS A 8 -9.38 -26.30 -23.58
C LYS A 8 -8.54 -25.12 -24.07
N ALA A 9 -9.18 -24.01 -24.36
CA ALA A 9 -8.50 -22.73 -24.46
C ALA A 9 -7.84 -22.44 -23.10
N LYS A 10 -6.51 -22.53 -23.05
CA LYS A 10 -5.74 -21.92 -21.95
C LYS A 10 -6.02 -20.42 -22.03
N ASP A 11 -6.80 -19.91 -21.08
CA ASP A 11 -6.82 -18.47 -20.82
C ASP A 11 -5.38 -18.01 -20.69
N ARG A 12 -4.93 -17.18 -21.63
CA ARG A 12 -3.64 -16.52 -21.51
C ARG A 12 -3.78 -15.58 -20.33
N GLU A 13 -3.13 -15.91 -19.21
CA GLU A 13 -3.04 -15.04 -18.05
C GLU A 13 -2.71 -13.62 -18.52
N LYS A 14 -3.57 -12.67 -18.16
CA LYS A 14 -3.34 -11.27 -18.49
C LYS A 14 -2.00 -10.86 -17.86
N PRO A 15 -1.16 -10.09 -18.57
CA PRO A 15 0.08 -9.62 -17.98
C PRO A 15 -0.25 -8.77 -16.75
N THR A 16 0.23 -9.20 -15.59
CA THR A 16 -0.02 -8.57 -14.29
C THR A 16 1.20 -7.76 -13.85
N TRP A 17 0.94 -6.70 -13.09
CA TRP A 17 1.97 -6.01 -12.32
C TRP A 17 2.74 -7.01 -11.44
N THR A 18 4.05 -6.85 -11.37
CA THR A 18 4.91 -7.70 -10.54
C THR A 18 5.60 -6.85 -9.49
N TYR A 19 5.41 -7.20 -8.22
CA TYR A 19 6.11 -6.59 -7.10
C TYR A 19 7.04 -7.61 -6.45
N GLU A 20 8.34 -7.31 -6.44
CA GLU A 20 9.35 -8.12 -5.78
C GLU A 20 9.99 -7.32 -4.64
N LEU A 21 9.81 -7.81 -3.42
CA LEU A 21 10.43 -7.28 -2.22
C LEU A 21 11.34 -8.33 -1.60
N ARG A 22 12.64 -8.04 -1.50
CA ARG A 22 13.59 -8.90 -0.76
C ARG A 22 14.14 -8.13 0.43
N LEU A 23 13.96 -8.74 1.60
CA LEU A 23 14.51 -8.24 2.87
C LEU A 23 15.73 -9.08 3.27
N ASP A 24 16.69 -8.42 3.91
CA ASP A 24 17.76 -9.08 4.64
C ASP A 24 17.16 -9.86 5.82
N ARG A 25 17.50 -11.14 5.95
CA ARG A 25 16.90 -12.00 6.98
C ARG A 25 17.29 -11.61 8.41
N LYS A 26 18.46 -11.01 8.60
CA LYS A 26 18.99 -10.63 9.92
C LYS A 26 18.53 -9.25 10.31
N THR A 27 18.62 -8.29 9.40
CA THR A 27 18.31 -6.88 9.68
C THR A 27 16.89 -6.50 9.29
N SER A 28 16.16 -7.33 8.54
CA SER A 28 14.88 -6.98 7.91
C SER A 28 14.94 -5.73 7.02
N ASN A 29 16.14 -5.23 6.73
CA ASN A 29 16.35 -4.10 5.83
C ASN A 29 16.07 -4.54 4.40
N ARG A 30 15.57 -3.64 3.56
CA ARG A 30 15.34 -3.94 2.15
C ARG A 30 16.65 -4.08 1.38
N VAL A 31 16.76 -5.17 0.63
CA VAL A 31 17.88 -5.46 -0.27
C VAL A 31 17.46 -5.22 -1.73
N LEU A 32 16.20 -5.54 -2.05
CA LEU A 32 15.65 -5.36 -3.39
C LEU A 32 14.20 -4.90 -3.30
N GLU A 33 13.85 -3.91 -4.09
CA GLU A 33 12.48 -3.48 -4.35
C GLU A 33 12.34 -3.23 -5.85
N ASN A 34 11.56 -4.07 -6.53
CA ASN A 34 11.18 -3.88 -7.93
C ASN A 34 9.66 -3.85 -8.03
N LEU A 35 9.14 -2.84 -8.73
CA LEU A 35 7.77 -2.81 -9.20
C LEU A 35 7.80 -2.71 -10.72
N ASP A 36 7.34 -3.75 -11.40
CA ASP A 36 7.33 -3.86 -12.85
C ASP A 36 5.90 -3.79 -13.38
N SER A 37 5.65 -2.82 -14.28
CA SER A 37 4.38 -2.69 -14.98
C SER A 37 4.28 -3.73 -16.09
N PRO A 38 3.06 -4.20 -16.42
CA PRO A 38 2.88 -5.10 -17.54
C PRO A 38 3.24 -4.44 -18.88
N PRO A 39 3.58 -5.22 -19.92
CA PRO A 39 3.77 -4.70 -21.26
C PRO A 39 2.52 -3.95 -21.77
N SER A 40 2.74 -2.79 -22.38
CA SER A 40 1.70 -1.98 -23.01
C SER A 40 1.99 -1.78 -24.51
N LYS A 41 1.03 -1.18 -25.24
CA LYS A 41 1.24 -0.81 -26.65
C LYS A 41 2.44 0.12 -26.84
N GLU A 42 2.67 1.00 -25.87
CA GLU A 42 3.77 1.96 -25.86
C GLU A 42 5.08 1.35 -25.33
N HIS A 43 4.98 0.38 -24.42
CA HIS A 43 6.13 -0.26 -23.77
C HIS A 43 6.07 -1.79 -23.88
N LYS A 44 6.62 -2.34 -24.97
CA LYS A 44 6.59 -3.79 -25.28
C LYS A 44 7.22 -4.71 -24.22
N LYS A 45 8.06 -4.20 -23.32
CA LYS A 45 8.74 -4.97 -22.26
C LYS A 45 8.21 -4.69 -20.85
N GLY A 46 7.19 -3.84 -20.71
CA GLY A 46 6.82 -3.27 -19.40
C GLY A 46 7.78 -2.17 -18.97
N ARG A 47 7.48 -1.50 -17.86
CA ARG A 47 8.29 -0.40 -17.31
C ARG A 47 8.55 -0.64 -15.84
N LYS A 48 9.80 -0.38 -15.43
CA LYS A 48 10.13 -0.30 -14.00
C LYS A 48 9.56 0.98 -13.40
N VAL A 49 8.77 0.82 -12.35
CA VAL A 49 8.25 1.93 -11.56
C VAL A 49 9.10 2.08 -10.32
N GLN A 50 9.83 3.18 -10.25
CA GLN A 50 10.60 3.53 -9.06
C GLN A 50 9.66 4.19 -8.05
N CYS A 51 9.58 3.59 -6.86
CA CYS A 51 8.86 4.15 -5.72
C CYS A 51 9.87 4.70 -4.71
N THR A 52 9.55 5.86 -4.13
CA THR A 52 10.36 6.49 -3.08
C THR A 52 9.48 6.67 -1.84
N TYR A 53 9.74 5.87 -0.82
CA TYR A 53 9.08 5.98 0.47
C TYR A 53 9.83 6.96 1.38
N LEU A 54 9.08 7.80 2.07
CA LEU A 54 9.58 8.68 3.11
C LEU A 54 8.72 8.51 4.36
N HIS A 55 9.32 7.98 5.42
CA HIS A 55 8.74 7.98 6.75
C HIS A 55 9.05 9.31 7.43
N ALA A 56 8.02 10.07 7.80
CA ALA A 56 8.17 11.32 8.56
C ALA A 56 7.35 11.29 9.86
N PRO A 57 7.68 12.12 10.86
CA PRO A 57 7.05 12.08 12.18
C PRO A 57 5.55 12.35 12.18
N ASN A 58 5.04 13.07 11.17
CA ASN A 58 3.64 13.47 11.03
C ASN A 58 2.86 12.52 10.13
N TYR A 59 3.42 12.12 8.99
CA TYR A 59 2.85 11.15 8.08
C TYR A 59 3.93 10.57 7.17
N SER A 60 3.74 9.33 6.75
CA SER A 60 4.55 8.70 5.71
C SER A 60 3.99 8.97 4.32
N THR A 61 4.88 9.00 3.33
CA THR A 61 4.52 9.17 1.91
C THR A 61 5.21 8.16 1.01
N LEU A 62 4.58 7.81 -0.11
CA LEU A 62 5.20 7.05 -1.20
C LEU A 62 5.03 7.83 -2.50
N THR A 63 6.13 8.24 -3.13
CA THR A 63 6.11 8.95 -4.42
C THR A 63 6.55 8.03 -5.54
N PHE A 64 5.89 8.09 -6.70
CA PHE A 64 6.26 7.30 -7.88
C PHE A 64 5.85 7.98 -9.19
N LEU A 65 6.39 7.51 -10.31
CA LEU A 65 6.00 7.92 -11.66
C LEU A 65 5.10 6.84 -12.27
N GLY A 66 3.86 7.19 -12.61
CA GLY A 66 2.90 6.27 -13.21
C GLY A 66 3.26 5.89 -14.65
N PRO A 67 2.61 4.84 -15.20
CA PRO A 67 2.79 4.42 -16.60
C PRO A 67 2.50 5.53 -17.61
N ASP A 68 1.59 6.43 -17.25
CA ASP A 68 1.16 7.59 -18.01
C ASP A 68 2.12 8.80 -17.92
N GLY A 69 3.22 8.66 -17.17
CA GLY A 69 4.21 9.70 -16.98
C GLY A 69 3.83 10.78 -15.96
N ARG A 70 2.68 10.68 -15.28
CA ARG A 70 2.34 11.58 -14.18
C ARG A 70 3.01 11.13 -12.89
N ARG A 71 3.30 12.08 -12.01
CA ARG A 71 3.83 11.80 -10.68
C ARG A 71 2.67 11.64 -9.71
N TYR A 72 2.77 10.65 -8.84
CA TYR A 72 1.76 10.35 -7.83
C TYR A 72 2.39 10.31 -6.46
N LYS A 73 1.57 10.58 -5.43
CA LYS A 73 1.98 10.51 -4.04
C LYS A 73 0.88 9.89 -3.19
N TRP A 74 1.17 8.73 -2.60
CA TRP A 74 0.39 8.24 -1.47
C TRP A 74 0.79 8.98 -0.21
N VAL A 75 -0.20 9.28 0.64
CA VAL A 75 -0.01 9.91 1.94
C VAL A 75 -0.83 9.17 2.98
N SER A 76 -0.21 8.83 4.10
CA SER A 76 -0.90 8.30 5.27
C SER A 76 -1.56 9.43 6.07
N HIS A 77 -2.73 9.16 6.65
CA HIS A 77 -3.47 10.18 7.41
C HIS A 77 -2.86 10.52 8.78
N ALA A 78 -1.94 9.68 9.29
CA ALA A 78 -1.40 9.75 10.64
C ALA A 78 0.03 9.19 10.68
N PRO A 79 0.78 9.45 11.76
CA PRO A 79 2.11 8.89 11.95
C PRO A 79 2.07 7.35 11.91
N VAL A 80 2.99 6.76 11.15
CA VAL A 80 3.15 5.31 11.08
C VAL A 80 4.00 4.87 12.25
N THR A 81 3.38 4.30 13.29
CA THR A 81 4.09 3.86 14.48
C THR A 81 3.45 2.63 15.12
N SER A 82 4.30 1.83 15.74
CA SER A 82 3.99 0.61 16.49
C SER A 82 3.92 0.86 18.01
N ILE A 83 4.23 2.08 18.45
CA ILE A 83 4.23 2.47 19.86
C ILE A 83 3.11 3.48 20.15
N ASN A 84 2.87 3.76 21.44
CA ASN A 84 1.87 4.70 21.94
C ASN A 84 0.43 4.40 21.48
N GLY A 85 0.10 3.12 21.31
CA GLY A 85 -1.23 2.69 20.84
C GLY A 85 -1.42 2.84 19.33
N GLY A 86 -0.35 3.10 18.57
CA GLY A 86 -0.37 3.10 17.11
C GLY A 86 -0.85 1.77 16.53
N ARG A 87 -1.65 1.86 15.46
CA ARG A 87 -2.31 0.73 14.81
C ARG A 87 -2.19 0.82 13.29
N PHE A 88 -1.56 -0.19 12.72
CA PHE A 88 -1.42 -0.32 11.27
C PHE A 88 -2.74 -0.58 10.57
N ASP A 89 -3.59 -1.40 11.18
CA ASP A 89 -4.87 -1.84 10.65
C ASP A 89 -5.97 -0.77 10.72
N THR A 90 -5.60 0.45 11.09
CA THR A 90 -6.48 1.62 11.03
C THR A 90 -5.88 2.73 10.17
N LEU A 91 -4.72 2.50 9.55
CA LEU A 91 -4.05 3.54 8.79
C LEU A 91 -4.77 3.79 7.46
N ARG A 92 -5.35 4.98 7.34
CA ARG A 92 -5.95 5.49 6.11
C ARG A 92 -4.91 6.14 5.23
N HIS A 93 -5.14 6.06 3.93
CA HIS A 93 -4.24 6.50 2.88
C HIS A 93 -5.01 7.25 1.80
N ALA A 94 -4.40 8.27 1.21
CA ALA A 94 -4.92 8.95 0.03
C ALA A 94 -3.84 9.08 -1.04
N LEU A 95 -4.21 8.82 -2.29
CA LEU A 95 -3.36 8.95 -3.46
C LEU A 95 -3.69 10.26 -4.17
N PHE A 96 -2.67 11.08 -4.36
CA PHE A 96 -2.77 12.35 -5.07
C PHE A 96 -1.96 12.31 -6.37
N VAL A 97 -2.45 13.02 -7.39
CA VAL A 97 -1.59 13.46 -8.51
C VAL A 97 -0.70 14.59 -8.00
N ASP A 98 0.62 14.41 -8.07
CA ASP A 98 1.60 15.39 -7.62
C ASP A 98 1.76 16.50 -8.67
N ASN A 99 1.15 17.64 -8.40
CA ASN A 99 1.19 18.82 -9.26
C ASN A 99 2.39 19.75 -8.95
N SER A 100 3.41 19.28 -8.23
CA SER A 100 4.56 20.10 -7.83
C SER A 100 5.32 20.75 -8.99
N ALA A 101 5.21 20.19 -10.20
CA ALA A 101 5.78 20.76 -11.41
C ALA A 101 5.13 22.10 -11.83
N ASN A 102 3.89 22.36 -11.41
CA ASN A 102 3.09 23.53 -11.80
C ASN A 102 3.18 24.70 -10.80
N GLY A 103 4.20 24.71 -9.93
CA GLY A 103 4.42 25.77 -8.94
C GLY A 103 3.67 25.61 -7.62
N ASN A 104 2.73 24.65 -7.53
CA ASN A 104 2.07 24.32 -6.27
C ASN A 104 2.94 23.34 -5.46
N ARG A 105 3.61 23.82 -4.41
CA ARG A 105 4.63 23.03 -3.69
C ARG A 105 4.06 21.99 -2.74
N ASP A 106 2.78 22.07 -2.42
CA ASP A 106 2.15 21.13 -1.50
C ASP A 106 1.36 20.06 -2.28
N PRO A 107 1.83 18.80 -2.26
CA PRO A 107 1.20 17.70 -2.97
C PRO A 107 -0.17 17.31 -2.39
N LEU A 108 -0.53 17.78 -1.18
CA LEU A 108 -1.85 17.56 -0.58
C LEU A 108 -2.97 18.35 -1.27
N TYR A 109 -2.61 19.28 -2.18
CA TYR A 109 -3.56 20.00 -3.03
C TYR A 109 -3.71 19.40 -4.45
N GLY A 110 -3.15 18.21 -4.68
CA GLY A 110 -3.37 17.45 -5.91
C GLY A 110 -4.80 16.92 -6.04
N GLN A 111 -5.18 16.48 -7.23
CA GLN A 111 -6.41 15.72 -7.41
C GLN A 111 -6.30 14.38 -6.68
N ILE A 112 -7.29 14.04 -5.86
CA ILE A 112 -7.37 12.73 -5.21
C ILE A 112 -7.80 11.69 -6.25
N VAL A 113 -6.97 10.66 -6.41
CA VAL A 113 -7.16 9.57 -7.37
C VAL A 113 -7.78 8.35 -6.71
N ALA A 114 -7.36 8.06 -5.48
CA ALA A 114 -7.84 6.93 -4.72
C ALA A 114 -7.68 7.20 -3.23
N ASP A 115 -8.46 6.51 -2.42
CA ASP A 115 -8.35 6.50 -0.97
C ASP A 115 -8.54 5.08 -0.45
N HIS A 116 -7.70 4.70 0.50
CA HIS A 116 -7.73 3.43 1.16
C HIS A 116 -8.02 3.64 2.65
N CYS A 117 -8.99 2.91 3.18
CA CYS A 117 -9.34 2.95 4.58
C CYS A 117 -9.80 1.58 5.07
N PHE A 118 -9.53 1.33 6.35
CA PHE A 118 -10.22 0.28 7.09
C PHE A 118 -11.54 0.86 7.59
N TRP A 119 -12.65 0.24 7.20
CA TRP A 119 -13.97 0.57 7.73
C TRP A 119 -14.04 0.07 9.16
N ASP A 120 -14.09 1.01 10.10
CA ASP A 120 -14.39 0.77 11.51
C ASP A 120 -15.89 0.58 11.78
N GLY A 121 -16.70 0.68 10.71
CA GLY A 121 -18.15 0.63 10.75
C GLY A 121 -18.64 -0.52 11.60
N PHE A 122 -19.60 -0.20 12.47
CA PHE A 122 -20.38 -1.08 13.33
C PHE A 122 -20.89 -2.32 12.58
N THR A 123 -20.01 -3.27 12.36
CA THR A 123 -20.35 -4.62 11.98
C THR A 123 -20.47 -5.40 13.27
N SER A 124 -21.48 -6.26 13.29
CA SER A 124 -21.89 -7.13 14.39
C SER A 124 -20.71 -7.62 15.25
N PRO A 125 -20.90 -7.83 16.57
CA PRO A 125 -19.86 -8.39 17.42
C PRO A 125 -19.34 -9.72 16.84
N GLY A 126 -18.21 -9.66 16.13
CA GLY A 126 -17.58 -10.81 15.48
C GLY A 126 -16.90 -10.50 14.15
N CYS A 127 -17.28 -9.43 13.44
CA CYS A 127 -16.68 -9.08 12.15
C CYS A 127 -15.34 -8.31 12.33
N LEU A 128 -14.38 -8.59 11.45
CA LEU A 128 -13.15 -7.80 11.30
C LEU A 128 -13.47 -6.51 10.51
N PRO A 129 -12.71 -5.42 10.70
CA PRO A 129 -12.86 -4.23 9.87
C PRO A 129 -12.58 -4.60 8.41
N ASP A 130 -13.51 -4.25 7.51
CA ASP A 130 -13.32 -4.44 6.07
C ASP A 130 -12.32 -3.41 5.56
N GLU A 131 -11.35 -3.86 4.78
CA GLU A 131 -10.42 -2.99 4.06
C GLU A 131 -11.06 -2.56 2.73
N ALA A 132 -11.16 -1.25 2.50
CA ALA A 132 -11.74 -0.69 1.30
C ALA A 132 -10.74 0.22 0.58
N LEU A 133 -10.58 0.01 -0.73
CA LEU A 133 -9.91 0.92 -1.65
C LEU A 133 -10.96 1.54 -2.56
N HIS A 134 -11.17 2.84 -2.43
CA HIS A 134 -12.05 3.62 -3.28
C HIS A 134 -11.24 4.32 -4.37
N ILE A 135 -11.66 4.14 -5.61
CA ILE A 135 -11.01 4.71 -6.79
C ILE A 135 -11.88 5.87 -7.25
N ARG A 136 -11.33 7.08 -7.20
CA ARG A 136 -12.03 8.33 -7.52
C ARG A 136 -11.84 8.78 -8.96
N SER A 137 -10.82 8.27 -9.64
CA SER A 137 -10.52 8.60 -11.03
C SER A 137 -10.79 7.42 -11.95
N GLU A 138 -11.56 7.64 -13.01
CA GLU A 138 -11.92 6.61 -14.00
C GLU A 138 -10.79 6.33 -15.01
N THR A 139 -9.81 7.22 -15.12
CA THR A 139 -8.77 7.17 -16.15
C THR A 139 -7.50 6.47 -15.70
N GLU A 140 -7.36 6.23 -14.40
CA GLU A 140 -6.11 5.76 -13.81
C GLU A 140 -6.01 4.24 -13.86
N ASP A 141 -4.78 3.73 -14.01
CA ASP A 141 -4.55 2.28 -13.99
C ASP A 141 -4.82 1.72 -12.58
N LEU A 142 -5.96 1.05 -12.43
CA LEU A 142 -6.37 0.39 -11.19
C LEU A 142 -5.29 -0.54 -10.64
N GLN A 143 -4.61 -1.29 -11.51
CA GLN A 143 -3.59 -2.23 -11.06
C GLN A 143 -2.35 -1.50 -10.56
N CYS A 144 -2.01 -0.35 -11.14
CA CYS A 144 -0.95 0.52 -10.64
C CYS A 144 -1.27 1.05 -9.23
N ILE A 145 -2.50 1.50 -9.02
CA ILE A 145 -2.97 2.01 -7.72
C ILE A 145 -2.85 0.91 -6.66
N VAL A 146 -3.37 -0.29 -6.95
CA VAL A 146 -3.30 -1.43 -6.03
C VAL A 146 -1.86 -1.84 -5.75
N ALA A 147 -1.01 -1.94 -6.78
CA ALA A 147 0.36 -2.38 -6.61
C ALA A 147 1.20 -1.37 -5.81
N THR A 148 1.00 -0.08 -6.02
CA THR A 148 1.72 0.98 -5.28
C THR A 148 1.21 1.13 -3.85
N LEU A 149 -0.08 0.89 -3.59
CA LEU A 149 -0.59 0.78 -2.22
C LEU A 149 0.05 -0.38 -1.46
N GLN A 150 0.22 -1.54 -2.12
CA GLN A 150 0.92 -2.68 -1.53
C GLN A 150 2.37 -2.32 -1.15
N VAL A 151 3.09 -1.63 -2.05
CA VAL A 151 4.43 -1.11 -1.76
C VAL A 151 4.46 -0.23 -0.51
N MET A 152 3.52 0.71 -0.40
CA MET A 152 3.41 1.59 0.76
C MET A 152 3.18 0.81 2.06
N LYS A 153 2.18 -0.08 2.07
CA LYS A 153 1.84 -0.90 3.24
C LYS A 153 3.01 -1.77 3.70
N ASP A 154 3.78 -2.31 2.78
CA ASP A 154 4.99 -3.06 3.13
C ASP A 154 6.08 -2.17 3.71
N TRP A 155 6.20 -0.91 3.27
CA TRP A 155 7.16 0.04 3.83
C TRP A 155 6.83 0.37 5.27
N GLU A 156 5.56 0.65 5.53
CA GLU A 156 5.06 0.90 6.88
C GLU A 156 5.24 -0.30 7.80
N LYS A 157 5.00 -1.52 7.28
CA LYS A 157 5.23 -2.76 8.01
C LYS A 157 6.69 -2.95 8.40
N VAL A 158 7.63 -2.57 7.54
CA VAL A 158 9.07 -2.59 7.85
C VAL A 158 9.39 -1.56 8.94
N THR A 159 8.95 -0.31 8.80
CA THR A 159 9.16 0.75 9.80
C THR A 159 8.69 0.33 11.19
N MET A 160 7.50 -0.23 11.31
CA MET A 160 6.97 -0.69 12.59
C MET A 160 7.74 -1.90 13.16
N ARG A 161 8.25 -2.80 12.30
CA ARG A 161 9.10 -3.92 12.75
C ARG A 161 10.44 -3.43 13.27
N GLU A 162 10.98 -2.36 12.72
CA GLU A 162 12.19 -1.69 13.22
C GLU A 162 11.92 -1.06 14.59
N GLU A 163 10.90 -0.22 14.71
CA GLU A 163 10.51 0.38 15.99
C GLU A 163 10.25 -0.66 17.10
N LYS A 164 9.56 -1.75 16.78
CA LYS A 164 9.33 -2.86 17.72
C LYS A 164 10.63 -3.48 18.21
N ARG A 165 11.63 -3.64 17.33
CA ARG A 165 12.93 -4.22 17.69
C ARG A 165 13.73 -3.27 18.58
N GLU A 166 13.67 -1.97 18.28
CA GLU A 166 14.37 -0.94 19.07
C GLU A 166 13.72 -0.72 20.44
N SER A 167 12.39 -0.80 20.52
CA SER A 167 11.61 -0.43 21.71
C SER A 167 10.62 -1.51 22.14
N ALA A 168 11.10 -2.76 22.31
CA ALA A 168 10.25 -3.91 22.63
C ALA A 168 9.35 -3.73 23.87
N VAL A 169 9.85 -3.05 24.91
CA VAL A 169 9.09 -2.77 26.14
C VAL A 169 7.95 -1.78 25.86
N ARG A 170 8.21 -0.70 25.12
CA ARG A 170 7.18 0.29 24.76
C ARG A 170 6.13 -0.32 23.84
N PHE A 171 6.56 -1.19 22.93
CA PHE A 171 5.66 -1.95 22.09
C PHE A 171 4.72 -2.82 22.94
N ALA A 172 5.24 -3.60 23.90
CA ALA A 172 4.41 -4.41 24.78
C ALA A 172 3.36 -3.60 25.55
N SER A 173 3.75 -2.44 26.11
CA SER A 173 2.80 -1.52 26.77
C SER A 173 1.74 -0.97 25.81
N SER A 174 2.13 -0.74 24.55
CA SER A 174 1.21 -0.25 23.50
C SER A 174 0.20 -1.31 23.09
N VAL A 175 0.61 -2.58 23.01
CA VAL A 175 -0.29 -3.74 22.80
C VAL A 175 -1.33 -3.81 23.91
N GLU A 176 -0.90 -3.73 25.17
CA GLU A 176 -1.81 -3.80 26.31
C GLU A 176 -2.78 -2.62 26.35
N LEU A 177 -2.33 -1.42 25.97
CA LEU A 177 -3.21 -0.26 25.82
C LEU A 177 -4.24 -0.47 24.71
N ALA A 178 -3.81 -0.95 23.54
CA ALA A 178 -4.69 -1.19 22.40
C ALA A 178 -5.74 -2.27 22.68
N ARG A 179 -5.36 -3.33 23.40
CA ARG A 179 -6.26 -4.41 23.86
C ARG A 179 -7.37 -3.93 24.80
N LYS A 180 -7.26 -2.74 25.39
CA LYS A 180 -8.38 -2.16 26.15
C LYS A 180 -9.55 -1.81 25.22
N GLY A 181 -9.27 -1.42 23.98
CA GLY A 181 -10.27 -1.11 22.95
C GLY A 181 -10.78 -2.34 22.20
N THR A 182 -12.05 -2.30 21.77
CA THR A 182 -12.74 -3.42 21.09
C THR A 182 -12.00 -3.89 19.85
N LEU A 183 -11.53 -2.95 19.03
CA LEU A 183 -10.78 -3.26 17.82
C LEU A 183 -9.41 -3.87 18.16
N GLY A 184 -8.76 -3.45 19.25
CA GLY A 184 -7.39 -3.90 19.60
C GLY A 184 -7.39 -5.27 20.26
N ARG A 185 -8.53 -5.72 20.79
CA ARG A 185 -8.75 -7.12 21.20
C ARG A 185 -8.86 -8.06 20.00
N LYS A 186 -9.49 -7.60 18.91
CA LYS A 186 -9.70 -8.41 17.69
C LYS A 186 -8.46 -8.48 16.81
N SER A 187 -7.68 -7.41 16.79
CA SER A 187 -6.55 -7.26 15.89
C SER A 187 -5.52 -6.36 16.57
N TYR A 188 -4.50 -6.97 17.14
CA TYR A 188 -3.25 -6.28 17.44
C TYR A 188 -2.11 -7.23 17.12
N TRP A 189 -1.66 -7.12 15.86
CA TRP A 189 -0.60 -7.91 15.23
C TRP A 189 -0.89 -9.39 15.01
#